data_AF-A0A1G6Z463-F1
#
_entry.id   AF-A0A1G6Z463-F1
#
_cell.length_a   1.000
_cell.length_b   1.000
_cell.length_c   1.000
_cell.angle_alpha   90.00
_cell.angle_beta   90.00
_cell.angle_gamma   90.00
#
_symmetry.space_group_name_H-M   'P 1'
#
loop_
_entity.id
_entity.type
_entity.pdbx_description
1 polymer ?
#
loop_
_entity_poly.entity_id
_entity_poly.type
_entity_poly.pdbx_seq_one_letter_code
_entity_poly.pdbx_strand_id
1 'polypeptide(L)' 'MARRDRTPSPVVDELVLQILRTLADGGTTAEAAAAANVSEATVWRRLQAVRQEWGVDHNIQVIVRAVRRGLI' A
#
# COMPACT_ATOMS: atom_id res chain seq x y z
N MET A 1 -11.76 -27.72 13.08
CA MET A 1 -11.68 -26.56 12.16
C MET A 1 -10.51 -25.69 12.63
N ALA A 2 -9.39 -25.72 11.91
CA ALA A 2 -8.18 -25.01 12.31
C ALA A 2 -8.42 -23.49 12.32
N ARG A 3 -8.23 -22.86 13.48
CA ARG A 3 -8.11 -21.41 13.59
C ARG A 3 -6.91 -21.03 12.72
N ARG A 4 -7.15 -20.35 11.60
CA ARG A 4 -6.05 -19.77 10.82
C ARG A 4 -5.37 -18.77 11.74
N ASP A 5 -4.17 -19.11 12.20
CA ASP A 5 -3.25 -18.18 12.82
C ASP A 5 -2.97 -17.08 11.79
N ARG A 6 -3.77 -16.01 11.85
CA ARG A 6 -3.50 -14.78 11.09
C ARG A 6 -2.38 -14.10 11.86
N THR A 7 -1.14 -14.44 11.54
CA THR A 7 -0.03 -13.53 11.78
C THR A 7 -0.45 -12.16 11.21
N PRO A 8 -0.28 -11.05 11.95
CA PRO A 8 -0.60 -9.74 11.41
C PRO A 8 0.17 -9.57 10.09
N SER A 9 -0.55 -9.28 9.00
CA SER A 9 0.07 -9.01 7.71
C SER A 9 1.03 -7.83 7.87
N PRO A 10 2.25 -7.90 7.32
CA PRO A 10 3.17 -6.76 7.40
C PRO A 10 2.50 -5.52 6.79
N VAL A 11 2.86 -4.34 7.32
CA VAL A 11 2.31 -3.06 6.84
C VAL A 11 2.53 -2.91 5.33
N VAL A 12 3.67 -3.39 4.84
CA VAL A 12 4.01 -3.47 3.42
C VAL A 12 3.88 -4.94 2.99
N ASP A 13 2.77 -5.27 2.35
CA ASP A 13 2.48 -6.56 1.73
C ASP A 13 2.19 -6.38 0.22
N GLU A 14 1.87 -7.46 -0.48
CA GLU A 14 1.69 -7.42 -1.94
C GLU A 14 0.59 -6.44 -2.38
N LEU A 15 -0.49 -6.31 -1.60
CA LEU A 15 -1.53 -5.32 -1.87
C LEU A 15 -0.96 -3.91 -1.84
N VAL A 16 -0.14 -3.59 -0.84
CA VAL A 16 0.51 -2.28 -0.74
C VAL A 16 1.48 -2.06 -1.89
N LEU A 17 2.27 -3.08 -2.27
CA LEU A 17 3.18 -2.95 -3.40
C LEU A 17 2.43 -2.69 -4.71
N GLN A 18 1.32 -3.39 -4.95
CA GLN A 18 0.47 -3.17 -6.13
C GLN A 18 -0.12 -1.75 -6.16
N ILE A 19 -0.61 -1.26 -5.01
CA ILE A 19 -1.09 0.13 -4.88
C ILE A 19 0.05 1.11 -5.22
N LEU A 20 1.23 0.92 -4.63
CA LEU A 20 2.35 1.85 -4.80
C LEU A 20 2.89 1.86 -6.23
N ARG A 21 2.93 0.71 -6.93
CA ARG A 21 3.28 0.61 -8.36
C ARG A 21 2.33 1.44 -9.21
N THR A 22 1.02 1.24 -9.03
CA THR A 22 -0.01 1.99 -9.78
C THR A 22 0.16 3.50 -9.60
N LEU A 23 0.41 3.95 -8.36
CA LEU A 23 0.61 5.37 -8.09
C LEU A 23 1.96 5.90 -8.61
N ALA A 24 3.01 5.09 -8.61
CA ALA A 24 4.32 5.46 -9.17
C ALA A 24 4.26 5.62 -10.70
N ASP A 25 3.42 4.83 -11.36
CA ASP A 25 3.16 4.92 -12.80
C ASP A 25 2.24 6.10 -13.17
N GLY A 26 1.85 6.93 -12.20
CA GLY A 26 0.99 8.11 -12.40
C GLY A 26 -0.51 7.82 -12.31
N GLY A 27 -0.89 6.60 -11.93
CA GLY A 27 -2.28 6.23 -11.70
C GLY A 27 -2.88 6.85 -10.44
N THR A 28 -4.20 6.76 -10.34
CA THR A 28 -5.02 7.28 -9.25
C THR A 28 -5.28 6.22 -8.18
N THR A 29 -5.78 6.64 -7.01
CA THR A 29 -6.22 5.71 -5.96
C THR A 29 -7.41 4.84 -6.40
N ALA A 30 -8.26 5.36 -7.29
CA ALA A 30 -9.39 4.63 -7.87
C ALA A 30 -8.90 3.49 -8.79
N GLU A 31 -7.91 3.77 -9.64
CA GLU A 31 -7.30 2.76 -10.51
C GLU A 31 -6.54 1.71 -9.68
N ALA A 32 -5.81 2.13 -8.63
CA ALA A 32 -5.15 1.21 -7.71
C ALA A 32 -6.15 0.31 -6.98
N ALA A 33 -7.29 0.86 -6.55
CA ALA A 33 -8.37 0.11 -5.91
C ALA A 33 -8.98 -0.92 -6.87
N ALA A 34 -9.28 -0.52 -8.11
CA ALA A 34 -9.79 -1.40 -9.15
C ALA A 34 -8.81 -2.52 -9.49
N ALA A 35 -7.54 -2.19 -9.71
CA ALA A 35 -6.49 -3.17 -10.04
C ALA A 35 -6.28 -4.21 -8.94
N ALA A 36 -6.41 -3.79 -7.67
CA ALA A 36 -6.23 -4.65 -6.52
C ALA A 36 -7.52 -5.31 -6.00
N ASN A 37 -8.67 -5.08 -6.66
CA ASN A 37 -10.00 -5.57 -6.26
C ASN A 37 -10.35 -5.24 -4.80
N VAL A 38 -10.13 -3.97 -4.40
CA VAL A 38 -10.49 -3.45 -3.08
C VAL A 38 -11.23 -2.12 -3.20
N SER A 39 -11.83 -1.66 -2.09
CA SER A 39 -12.38 -0.31 -2.04
C SER A 39 -11.28 0.76 -1.99
N GLU A 40 -11.56 1.96 -2.48
CA GLU A 40 -10.67 3.12 -2.29
C GLU A 40 -10.42 3.41 -0.80
N ALA A 41 -11.42 3.20 0.06
CA ALA A 41 -11.26 3.34 1.51
C ALA A 41 -10.19 2.39 2.07
N THR A 42 -10.12 1.16 1.53
CA THR A 42 -9.06 0.20 1.85
C THR A 42 -7.69 0.73 1.40
N VAL A 43 -7.58 1.28 0.19
CA VAL A 43 -6.34 1.89 -0.32
C VAL A 43 -5.88 3.01 0.61
N TRP A 44 -6.77 3.94 0.98
CA TRP A 44 -6.45 5.04 1.89
C TRP A 44 -5.96 4.56 3.26
N ARG A 45 -6.66 3.56 3.84
CA ARG A 45 -6.27 2.96 5.12
C ARG A 45 -4.89 2.30 5.04
N ARG A 46 -4.60 1.61 3.94
CA ARG A 46 -3.29 0.97 3.72
C ARG A 46 -2.18 2.00 3.57
N LEU A 47 -2.37 3.03 2.75
CA LEU A 47 -1.40 4.12 2.60
C LEU A 47 -1.16 4.85 3.92
N GLN A 48 -2.21 5.09 4.72
CA GLN A 48 -2.06 5.68 6.04
C GLN A 48 -1.22 4.81 6.98
N ALA A 49 -1.43 3.49 6.98
CA ALA A 49 -0.62 2.58 7.79
C ALA A 49 0.85 2.64 7.39
N VAL A 50 1.15 2.66 6.08
CA VAL A 50 2.53 2.78 5.59
C VAL A 50 3.14 4.14 5.94
N ARG A 51 2.36 5.23 5.86
CA ARG A 51 2.81 6.57 6.26
C ARG A 51 3.23 6.61 7.72
N GLN A 52 2.41 6.04 8.60
CA GLN A 52 2.70 5.98 10.03
C GLN A 52 3.93 5.11 10.32
N GLU A 53 4.00 3.93 9.71
CA GLU A 53 5.13 3.00 9.85
C GLU A 53 6.46 3.62 9.38
N TRP A 54 6.43 4.39 8.29
CA TRP A 54 7.63 5.01 7.73
C TRP A 54 7.90 6.41 8.29
N GLY A 55 7.03 6.96 9.13
CA GLY A 55 7.17 8.32 9.66
C GLY A 55 7.23 9.38 8.55
N VAL A 56 6.23 9.37 7.66
CA VAL A 56 6.11 10.31 6.54
C VAL A 56 4.71 10.91 6.47
N ASP A 57 4.61 12.18 6.05
CA ASP A 57 3.35 12.92 6.10
C ASP A 57 2.51 12.74 4.83
N HIS A 58 3.15 12.44 3.70
CA HIS A 58 2.50 12.47 2.38
C HIS A 58 2.69 11.18 1.60
N ASN A 59 1.68 10.81 0.80
CA ASN A 59 1.72 9.61 -0.06
C ASN A 59 2.89 9.63 -1.05
N ILE A 60 3.24 10.81 -1.58
CA ILE A 60 4.38 10.94 -2.48
C ILE A 60 5.70 10.54 -1.79
N GLN A 61 5.86 10.83 -0.50
CA GLN A 61 7.04 10.42 0.27
C GLN A 61 7.08 8.89 0.46
N VAL A 62 5.91 8.25 0.61
CA VAL A 62 5.82 6.78 0.59
C VAL A 62 6.31 6.24 -0.75
N ILE A 63 5.74 6.72 -1.86
CA ILE A 63 6.11 6.24 -3.20
C ILE A 63 7.63 6.41 -3.45
N VAL A 64 8.18 7.60 -3.18
CA VAL A 64 9.62 7.88 -3.34
C VAL A 64 10.48 6.96 -2.49
N ARG A 65 10.09 6.69 -1.23
CA ARG A 65 10.84 5.77 -0.36
C ARG A 65 10.74 4.33 -0.83
N ALA A 66 9.59 3.91 -1.37
CA ALA A 66 9.41 2.56 -1.91
C ALA A 66 10.35 2.31 -3.11
N VAL A 67 10.42 3.27 -4.04
CA VAL A 67 11.36 3.24 -5.18
C VAL A 67 12.81 3.21 -4.71
N ARG A 68 13.21 4.11 -3.79
CA ARG A 68 14.59 4.17 -3.28
C ARG A 68 15.03 2.92 -2.54
N ARG A 69 14.09 2.14 -1.99
CA ARG A 69 14.33 0.86 -1.32
C ARG A 69 14.28 -0.33 -2.28
N GLY A 70 13.96 -0.13 -3.56
CA GLY A 70 13.81 -1.21 -4.55
C GLY A 70 12.61 -2.11 -4.30
N LEU A 71 11.57 -1.60 -3.64
CA LEU A 71 10.33 -2.35 -3.37
C LEU A 71 9.36 -2.33 -4.57
N ILE A 72 9.41 -1.25 -5.35
CA ILE A 72 8.67 -1.02 -6.59
C ILE A 72 9.58 -0.37 -7.63
#